data_AF-F5VYU3-F1
#
_entry.id   AF-F5VYU3-F1
#
_cell.length_a   1.000
_cell.length_b   1.000
_cell.length_c   1.000
_cell.angle_alpha   90.00
_cell.angle_beta   90.00
_cell.angle_gamma   90.00
#
_symmetry.space_group_name_H-M   'P 1'
#
loop_
_entity.id
_entity.type
_entity.pdbx_description
1 polymer ?
#
loop_
_entity_poly.entity_id
_entity_poly.type
_entity_poly.pdbx_seq_one_letter_code
_entity_poly.pdbx_strand_id
1 'polypeptide(L)'
;MDVTIKKKSGKTTIETAQAHPSWVSRTPKGGYSPEGYPLYLYQTYILEDFIEGGKYRSQLDEATKERIDTAYKEMNEHVGLKW
;
A
#
# COMPACT_ATOMS: atom_id res chain seq x y z
N MET A 1 6.12 6.11 4.51
CA MET A 1 7.50 6.16 3.97
C MET A 1 8.35 6.78 5.04
N ASP A 2 9.46 6.12 5.36
CA ASP A 2 10.39 6.56 6.39
C ASP A 2 11.66 7.06 5.71
N VAL A 3 12.20 8.18 6.19
CA VAL A 3 13.37 8.84 5.61
C VAL A 3 14.28 9.34 6.72
N THR A 4 15.56 8.98 6.65
CA THR A 4 16.58 9.55 7.55
C THR A 4 17.33 10.65 6.82
N ILE A 5 17.47 11.81 7.46
CA ILE A 5 18.12 12.99 6.88
C ILE A 5 19.27 13.42 7.78
N LYS A 6 20.40 13.76 7.16
CA LYS A 6 21.56 14.35 7.83
C LYS A 6 21.86 15.74 7.32
N LYS A 7 22.19 16.63 8.26
CA LYS A 7 22.68 17.98 7.97
C LYS A 7 24.13 18.11 8.42
N LYS A 8 25.03 18.47 7.51
CA LYS A 8 26.44 18.72 7.83
C LYS A 8 26.97 19.88 6.98
N SER A 9 27.62 20.85 7.63
CA SER A 9 28.25 22.01 6.98
C SER A 9 27.31 22.76 6.01
N GLY A 10 26.05 22.96 6.41
CA GLY A 10 25.05 23.63 5.58
C GLY A 10 24.41 22.78 4.47
N LYS A 11 24.88 21.54 4.25
CA LYS A 11 24.30 20.60 3.28
C LYS A 11 23.36 19.62 3.97
N THR A 12 22.22 19.35 3.33
CA THR A 12 21.23 18.32 3.73
C THR A 12 21.35 17.13 2.78
N THR A 13 21.31 15.91 3.31
CA THR A 13 21.42 14.66 2.53
C THR A 13 20.47 13.62 3.10
N ILE A 14 19.81 12.85 2.22
CA ILE A 14 19.02 11.68 2.62
C ILE A 14 19.99 10.53 2.83
N GLU A 15 19.99 9.92 4.02
CA GLU A 15 20.84 8.77 4.34
C GLU A 15 20.15 7.46 4.02
N THR A 16 18.85 7.33 4.34
CA THR A 16 18.05 6.15 4.04
C THR A 16 16.64 6.55 3.64
N ALA A 17 16.00 5.71 2.83
CA ALA A 17 14.57 5.81 2.62
C ALA A 17 13.92 4.42 2.47
N GLN A 18 12.79 4.23 3.13
CA GLN A 18 12.00 3.00 3.09
C GLN A 18 10.57 3.33 2.67
N ALA A 19 10.12 2.69 1.58
CA ALA A 19 8.74 2.80 1.14
C ALA A 19 7.84 1.97 2.07
N HIS A 20 6.64 2.50 2.33
CA HIS A 20 5.56 1.79 3.02
C HIS A 20 4.32 1.90 2.13
N PRO A 21 4.19 1.06 1.08
CA PRO A 21 3.14 1.20 0.08
C PRO A 21 1.74 1.02 0.66
N SER A 22 0.78 1.75 0.10
CA SER A 22 -0.64 1.59 0.39
C SER A 22 -1.42 1.15 -0.85
N TRP A 23 -2.56 0.52 -0.64
CA TRP A 23 -3.43 0.05 -1.71
C TRP A 23 -4.89 0.33 -1.39
N VAL A 24 -5.66 0.78 -2.39
CA VAL A 24 -7.10 1.03 -2.24
C VAL A 24 -7.86 -0.20 -2.73
N SER A 25 -8.47 -0.92 -1.80
CA SER A 25 -9.43 -1.97 -2.11
C SER A 25 -10.74 -1.35 -2.55
N ARG A 26 -11.25 -1.82 -3.69
CA ARG A 26 -12.56 -1.47 -4.22
C ARG A 26 -13.39 -2.74 -4.32
N THR A 27 -14.48 -2.81 -3.56
CA THR A 27 -15.39 -3.96 -3.57
C THR A 27 -16.81 -3.52 -3.96
N PRO A 28 -17.53 -4.29 -4.81
CA PRO A 28 -18.90 -3.96 -5.16
C PRO A 28 -19.81 -3.91 -3.93
N LYS A 29 -20.66 -2.88 -3.83
CA LYS A 29 -21.67 -2.75 -2.77
C LYS A 29 -22.99 -3.47 -3.12
N GLY A 30 -23.14 -3.93 -4.36
CA GLY A 30 -24.31 -4.68 -4.83
C GLY A 30 -25.51 -3.82 -5.22
N GLY A 31 -25.31 -2.54 -5.55
CA GLY A 31 -26.39 -1.64 -5.95
C GLY A 31 -25.93 -0.56 -6.91
N TYR A 32 -26.87 0.27 -7.37
CA TYR A 32 -26.63 1.38 -8.29
C TYR A 32 -27.05 2.71 -7.65
N SER A 33 -26.38 3.80 -8.02
CA SER A 33 -26.80 5.16 -7.68
C SER A 33 -28.09 5.54 -8.42
N PRO A 34 -28.79 6.62 -8.02
CA PRO A 34 -29.95 7.12 -8.76
C PRO A 34 -29.66 7.43 -10.24
N GLU A 35 -28.40 7.76 -10.55
CA GLU A 35 -27.91 8.03 -11.90
C GLU A 35 -27.48 6.76 -12.66
N GLY A 36 -27.63 5.58 -12.06
CA GLY A 36 -27.36 4.29 -12.69
C GLY A 36 -25.91 3.80 -12.59
N TYR A 37 -25.07 4.38 -11.73
CA TYR A 37 -23.68 3.94 -11.57
C TYR A 37 -23.53 2.85 -10.51
N PRO A 38 -22.70 1.81 -10.74
CA PRO A 38 -22.46 0.78 -9.73
C PRO A 38 -21.79 1.38 -8.48
N LEU A 39 -22.30 1.01 -7.32
CA LEU A 39 -21.80 1.45 -6.03
C LEU A 39 -20.69 0.52 -5.53
N TYR A 40 -19.69 1.12 -4.90
CA TYR A 40 -18.53 0.42 -4.34
C TYR A 40 -18.24 0.86 -2.91
N LEU A 41 -17.65 -0.04 -2.13
CA LEU A 41 -16.96 0.27 -0.89
C LEU A 41 -15.47 0.45 -1.19
N TYR A 42 -14.87 1.42 -0.50
CA TYR A 42 -13.46 1.74 -0.62
C TYR A 42 -12.80 1.64 0.74
N GLN A 43 -11.66 0.95 0.79
CA GLN A 43 -10.83 0.85 1.98
C GLN A 43 -9.36 0.93 1.59
N THR A 44 -8.63 1.82 2.25
CA THR A 44 -7.18 1.94 2.06
C THR A 44 -6.46 1.04 3.04
N TYR A 45 -5.57 0.19 2.53
CA TYR A 45 -4.71 -0.69 3.30
C TYR A 45 -3.27 -0.17 3.29
N ILE A 46 -2.60 -0.26 4.42
CA ILE A 46 -1.14 -0.18 4.53
C ILE A 46 -0.65 -1.59 4.25
N LEU A 47 -0.01 -1.84 3.10
CA LEU A 47 0.16 -3.20 2.59
C LEU A 47 0.96 -4.10 3.54
N GLU A 48 1.96 -3.56 4.24
CA GLU A 48 2.78 -4.30 5.20
C GLU A 48 1.98 -4.95 6.35
N ASP A 49 0.84 -4.36 6.72
CA ASP A 49 -0.03 -4.93 7.75
C ASP A 49 -0.74 -6.21 7.26
N PHE A 50 -0.76 -6.44 5.94
CA PHE A 50 -1.60 -7.42 5.25
C PHE A 50 -0.83 -8.34 4.29
N ILE A 51 0.50 -8.32 4.29
CA ILE A 51 1.36 -9.33 3.62
C ILE A 51 1.73 -10.47 4.60
N GLU A 52 2.50 -11.46 4.15
CA GLU A 52 3.01 -12.53 5.02
C GLU A 52 3.75 -11.96 6.25
N GLY A 53 3.40 -12.44 7.45
CA GLY A 53 3.89 -11.90 8.72
C GLY A 53 3.20 -10.60 9.21
N GLY A 54 2.33 -10.00 8.39
CA GLY A 54 1.54 -8.82 8.74
C GLY A 54 0.44 -9.10 9.78
N LYS A 55 0.21 -8.14 10.68
CA LYS A 55 -0.72 -8.30 11.84
C LYS A 55 -2.17 -8.58 11.46
N TYR A 56 -2.61 -8.24 10.25
CA TYR A 56 -4.00 -8.40 9.81
C TYR A 56 -4.14 -9.38 8.63
N ARG A 57 -3.09 -10.10 8.25
CA ARG A 57 -3.10 -11.04 7.11
C ARG A 57 -4.19 -12.11 7.20
N SER A 58 -4.50 -12.57 8.41
CA SER A 58 -5.51 -13.61 8.66
C SER A 58 -6.95 -13.16 8.43
N GLN A 59 -7.20 -11.84 8.30
CA GLN A 59 -8.55 -11.30 8.09
C GLN A 59 -8.99 -11.31 6.62
N LEU A 60 -8.09 -11.68 5.71
CA LEU A 60 -8.31 -11.59 4.27
C LEU A 60 -8.62 -12.97 3.66
N ASP A 61 -9.46 -12.97 2.63
CA ASP A 61 -9.60 -14.12 1.74
C ASP A 61 -8.36 -14.30 0.83
N GLU A 62 -8.21 -15.50 0.27
CA GLU A 62 -7.04 -15.85 -0.54
C GLU A 62 -6.88 -14.99 -1.81
N ALA A 63 -7.97 -14.57 -2.43
CA ALA A 63 -7.91 -13.71 -3.61
C ALA A 63 -7.41 -12.30 -3.26
N THR A 64 -7.80 -11.76 -2.10
CA THR A 64 -7.37 -10.45 -1.62
C THR A 64 -5.92 -10.48 -1.17
N LYS A 65 -5.51 -11.58 -0.54
CA LYS A 65 -4.13 -11.88 -0.17
C LYS A 65 -3.18 -11.83 -1.38
N GLU A 66 -3.50 -12.57 -2.44
CA GLU A 66 -2.68 -12.61 -3.67
C GLU A 66 -2.54 -11.22 -4.31
N ARG A 67 -3.62 -10.45 -4.35
CA ARG A 67 -3.62 -9.08 -4.89
C ARG A 67 -2.77 -8.13 -4.07
N ILE A 68 -2.82 -8.25 -2.74
CA ILE A 68 -2.01 -7.43 -1.83
C ILE A 68 -0.53 -7.77 -1.98
N ASP A 69 -0.18 -9.06 -2.00
CA ASP A 69 1.21 -9.50 -2.17
C ASP A 69 1.78 -9.01 -3.51
N THR A 70 0.98 -9.11 -4.59
CA THR A 70 1.33 -8.58 -5.91
C THR A 70 1.54 -7.07 -5.88
N ALA A 71 0.57 -6.30 -5.35
CA ALA A 71 0.66 -4.85 -5.29
C ALA A 71 1.85 -4.37 -4.43
N TYR A 72 2.14 -5.06 -3.32
CA TYR A 72 3.26 -4.74 -2.45
C TYR A 72 4.60 -4.94 -3.17
N LYS A 73 4.75 -6.07 -3.87
CA LYS A 73 5.94 -6.36 -4.67
C LYS A 73 6.11 -5.34 -5.79
N GLU A 74 5.08 -5.17 -6.62
CA GLU A 74 5.13 -4.28 -7.79
C GLU A 74 5.40 -2.83 -7.37
N MET A 75 4.82 -2.34 -6.27
CA MET A 75 5.12 -0.98 -5.83
C MET A 75 6.53 -0.84 -5.30
N ASN A 76 7.04 -1.78 -4.51
CA ASN A 76 8.43 -1.69 -4.05
C ASN A 76 9.43 -1.76 -5.22
N GLU A 77 9.15 -2.60 -6.23
CA GLU A 77 9.94 -2.65 -7.46
C GLU A 77 9.85 -1.35 -8.27
N HIS A 78 8.65 -0.79 -8.41
CA HIS A 78 8.41 0.44 -9.15
C HIS A 78 9.05 1.68 -8.50
N VAL A 79 8.87 1.85 -7.19
CA VAL A 79 9.52 2.95 -6.45
C VAL A 79 11.04 2.78 -6.50
N GLY A 80 11.53 1.53 -6.51
CA GLY A 80 12.92 1.23 -6.88
C GLY A 80 13.94 1.86 -5.93
N LEU A 81 13.58 2.02 -4.66
CA LEU A 81 14.43 2.55 -3.61
C LEU A 81 15.59 1.58 -3.32
N LYS A 82 16.69 1.75 -4.05
CA LYS A 82 17.97 1.08 -3.83
C LYS A 82 18.86 2.05 -3.04
N TRP A 83 18.79 1.98 -1.72
CA TRP A 83 19.58 2.82 -0.80
C TRP A 83 20.78 2.05 -0.26
#